data_AF-A0A0M2LU17-F1
#
_entry.id   AF-A0A0M2LU17-F1
#
_cell.length_a   1.000
_cell.length_b   1.000
_cell.length_c   1.000
_cell.angle_alpha   90.00
_cell.angle_beta   90.00
_cell.angle_gamma   90.00
#
_symmetry.space_group_name_H-M   'P 1'
#
loop_
_entity.id
_entity.type
_entity.pdbx_description
1 polymer ?
#
loop_
_entity_poly.entity_id
_entity_poly.type
_entity_poly.pdbx_seq_one_letter_code
_entity_poly.pdbx_strand_id
1 'polypeptide(L)'
;MKTRNAVIAAGLLAGVVTTAAMFAGRKTGVLDKTLDRDAVDWIDETTGSREVIGDTGTSLVEFTNHLGASVSFAALYPPLRRAFPTVSPVVLGTLYGTGLYVVNIAGIAPLLGITEGEFAAGPKKAAERWSLHVLQSVTTALAIERLADDLP
;
A
#
# COMPACT_ATOMS: atom_id res chain seq x y z
N MET A 1 20.85 -9.91 -5.82
CA MET A 1 20.52 -9.54 -7.23
C MET A 1 20.69 -8.03 -7.45
N LYS A 2 20.64 -7.55 -8.70
CA LYS A 2 20.64 -6.11 -9.01
C LYS A 2 19.46 -5.38 -8.35
N THR A 3 19.71 -4.20 -7.79
CA THR A 3 18.71 -3.38 -7.08
C THR A 3 17.41 -3.21 -7.85
N ARG A 4 17.48 -2.99 -9.18
CA ARG A 4 16.26 -2.88 -10.02
C ARG A 4 15.36 -4.12 -9.92
N ASN A 5 15.94 -5.31 -9.96
CA ASN A 5 15.17 -6.56 -9.88
C ASN A 5 14.69 -6.81 -8.44
N ALA A 6 15.50 -6.43 -7.44
CA ALA A 6 15.12 -6.49 -6.04
C ALA A 6 13.91 -5.59 -5.75
N VAL A 7 13.86 -4.38 -6.31
CA VAL A 7 12.71 -3.46 -6.21
C VAL A 7 11.43 -4.10 -6.72
N ILE A 8 11.47 -4.71 -7.91
CA ILE A 8 10.29 -5.36 -8.50
C ILE A 8 9.84 -6.53 -7.62
N ALA A 9 10.77 -7.42 -7.26
CA ALA A 9 10.45 -8.59 -6.44
C ALA A 9 9.91 -8.20 -5.05
N ALA A 10 10.54 -7.23 -4.39
CA ALA A 10 10.13 -6.73 -3.09
C ALA A 10 8.79 -5.99 -3.14
N GLY A 11 8.55 -5.20 -4.19
CA GLY A 11 7.27 -4.53 -4.41
C GLY A 11 6.13 -5.52 -4.59
N LEU A 12 6.33 -6.55 -5.43
CA LEU A 12 5.35 -7.63 -5.61
C LEU A 12 5.10 -8.39 -4.30
N LEU A 13 6.17 -8.74 -3.57
CA LEU A 13 6.06 -9.40 -2.28
C LEU A 13 5.25 -8.56 -1.28
N ALA A 14 5.56 -7.27 -1.17
CA ALA A 14 4.84 -6.36 -0.28
C ALA A 14 3.37 -6.22 -0.68
N GLY A 15 3.05 -6.17 -1.98
CA GLY A 15 1.68 -6.14 -2.46
C GLY A 15 0.89 -7.42 -2.11
N VAL A 16 1.52 -8.59 -2.24
CA VAL A 16 0.93 -9.88 -1.82
C VAL A 16 0.72 -9.91 -0.31
N VAL A 17 1.72 -9.55 0.49
CA VAL A 17 1.63 -9.53 1.96
C VAL A 17 0.52 -8.58 2.43
N THR A 18 0.46 -7.37 1.86
CA THR A 18 -0.55 -6.38 2.20
C THR A 18 -1.96 -6.86 1.83
N THR A 19 -2.13 -7.43 0.63
CA THR A 19 -3.41 -8.02 0.21
C THR A 19 -3.84 -9.16 1.14
N ALA A 20 -2.92 -10.05 1.50
CA ALA A 20 -3.20 -11.15 2.41
C ALA A 20 -3.58 -10.64 3.82
N ALA A 21 -2.89 -9.62 4.33
CA ALA A 21 -3.18 -8.99 5.62
C ALA A 21 -4.58 -8.36 5.63
N MET A 22 -4.96 -7.64 4.57
CA MET A 22 -6.29 -7.06 4.44
C MET A 22 -7.37 -8.14 4.34
N PHE A 23 -7.15 -9.17 3.51
CA PHE A 23 -8.09 -10.28 3.37
C PHE A 23 -8.32 -10.98 4.71
N ALA A 24 -7.25 -11.34 5.42
CA ALA A 24 -7.32 -12.01 6.72
C ALA A 24 -7.98 -11.11 7.76
N GLY A 25 -7.55 -9.85 7.86
CA GLY A 25 -8.07 -8.88 8.84
C GLY A 25 -9.57 -8.63 8.67
N ARG A 26 -10.06 -8.54 7.44
CA ARG A 26 -11.51 -8.44 7.16
C ARG A 26 -12.24 -9.73 7.55
N LYS A 27 -11.69 -10.89 7.17
CA LYS A 27 -12.31 -12.18 7.46
C LYS A 27 -12.44 -12.46 8.96
N THR A 28 -11.54 -11.93 9.79
CA THR A 28 -11.57 -12.06 11.24
C THR A 28 -12.29 -10.93 11.96
N GLY A 29 -12.73 -9.89 11.24
CA GLY A 29 -13.36 -8.70 11.81
C GLY A 29 -12.39 -7.75 12.52
N VAL A 30 -11.08 -7.94 12.35
CA VAL A 30 -10.03 -7.05 12.89
C VAL A 30 -9.95 -5.75 12.08
N LEU A 31 -10.19 -5.83 10.77
CA LEU A 31 -10.26 -4.68 9.87
C LEU A 31 -11.71 -4.49 9.41
N ASP A 32 -12.13 -3.22 9.36
CA ASP A 32 -13.40 -2.84 8.73
C ASP A 32 -13.25 -2.85 7.20
N LYS A 33 -14.19 -2.21 6.48
CA LYS A 33 -14.06 -2.01 5.03
C LYS A 33 -12.78 -1.21 4.75
N THR A 34 -11.90 -1.81 3.95
CA THR A 34 -10.59 -1.28 3.61
C THR A 34 -10.69 -0.30 2.42
N LEU A 35 -9.71 0.59 2.33
CA LEU A 35 -9.69 1.70 1.36
C LEU A 35 -9.68 1.24 -0.11
N ASP A 36 -9.01 0.14 -0.41
CA ASP A 36 -9.02 -0.53 -1.71
C ASP A 36 -10.44 -0.73 -2.24
N ARG A 37 -11.37 -1.16 -1.38
CA ARG A 37 -12.78 -1.30 -1.72
C ARG A 37 -13.49 0.03 -1.83
N ASP A 38 -13.16 1.01 -0.98
CA ASP A 38 -13.71 2.37 -1.13
C ASP A 38 -13.31 2.98 -2.50
N ALA A 39 -12.06 2.79 -2.93
CA ALA A 39 -11.58 3.27 -4.22
C ALA A 39 -12.22 2.52 -5.39
N VAL A 40 -12.38 1.20 -5.27
CA VAL A 40 -13.04 0.38 -6.30
C VAL A 40 -14.53 0.71 -6.40
N ASP A 41 -15.23 0.88 -5.28
CA ASP A 41 -16.63 1.28 -5.26
C ASP A 41 -16.78 2.69 -5.85
N TRP A 42 -15.87 3.63 -5.54
CA TRP A 42 -15.85 4.94 -6.18
C TRP A 42 -15.63 4.87 -7.71
N ILE A 43 -14.70 4.02 -8.17
CA ILE A 43 -14.49 3.78 -9.61
C ILE A 43 -15.77 3.22 -10.23
N ASP A 44 -16.39 2.26 -9.57
CA ASP A 44 -17.62 1.62 -10.03
C ASP A 44 -18.78 2.62 -10.12
N GLU A 45 -19.01 3.40 -9.08
CA GLU A 45 -20.00 4.48 -9.05
C GLU A 45 -19.75 5.53 -10.14
N THR A 46 -18.50 5.80 -10.47
CA THR A 46 -18.11 6.80 -11.47
C THR A 46 -18.15 6.26 -12.91
N THR A 47 -17.92 4.96 -13.12
CA THR A 47 -17.66 4.39 -14.45
C THR A 47 -18.57 3.24 -14.85
N GLY A 48 -19.38 2.70 -13.93
CA GLY A 48 -20.20 1.50 -14.14
C GLY A 48 -19.38 0.22 -14.32
N SER A 49 -18.13 0.19 -13.84
CA SER A 49 -17.17 -0.87 -14.17
C SER A 49 -17.65 -2.28 -13.79
N ARG A 50 -18.35 -2.45 -12.66
CA ARG A 50 -18.80 -3.76 -12.16
C ARG A 50 -19.88 -4.38 -13.04
N GLU A 51 -20.69 -3.58 -13.71
CA GLU A 51 -21.64 -4.08 -14.72
C GLU A 51 -20.92 -4.73 -15.92
N VAL A 52 -19.69 -4.29 -16.20
CA VAL A 52 -18.90 -4.75 -17.35
C VAL A 52 -17.99 -5.94 -16.99
N ILE A 53 -17.32 -5.89 -15.83
CA ILE A 53 -16.27 -6.88 -15.46
C ILE A 53 -16.67 -7.82 -14.31
N GLY A 54 -17.82 -7.58 -13.66
CA GLY A 54 -18.31 -8.36 -12.52
C GLY A 54 -17.41 -8.29 -11.27
N ASP A 55 -17.84 -8.95 -10.19
CA ASP A 55 -17.12 -8.92 -8.90
C ASP A 55 -15.72 -9.55 -8.96
N THR A 56 -15.56 -10.61 -9.75
CA THR A 56 -14.26 -11.26 -9.96
C THR A 56 -13.29 -10.35 -10.69
N GLY A 57 -13.74 -9.70 -11.77
CA GLY A 57 -12.92 -8.74 -12.52
C GLY A 57 -12.55 -7.54 -11.66
N THR A 58 -13.51 -7.05 -10.88
CA THR A 58 -13.32 -5.96 -9.92
C THR A 58 -12.24 -6.28 -8.88
N SER A 59 -12.29 -7.48 -8.30
CA SER A 59 -11.26 -7.97 -7.36
C SER A 59 -9.88 -8.11 -8.01
N LEU A 60 -9.82 -8.48 -9.29
CA LEU A 60 -8.57 -8.59 -10.03
C LEU A 60 -7.95 -7.21 -10.31
N VAL A 61 -8.77 -6.21 -10.62
CA VAL A 61 -8.33 -4.81 -10.78
C VAL A 61 -7.79 -4.27 -9.45
N GLU A 62 -8.50 -4.50 -8.35
CA GLU A 62 -8.06 -4.13 -6.99
C GLU A 62 -6.68 -4.72 -6.68
N PHE A 63 -6.52 -6.03 -6.91
CA PHE A 63 -5.26 -6.72 -6.68
C PHE A 63 -4.13 -6.19 -7.59
N THR A 64 -4.41 -5.98 -8.87
CA THR A 64 -3.43 -5.45 -9.82
C THR A 64 -3.00 -4.03 -9.45
N ASN A 65 -3.94 -3.20 -8.99
CA ASN A 65 -3.66 -1.87 -8.47
C ASN A 65 -2.72 -1.94 -7.26
N HIS A 66 -2.95 -2.85 -6.30
CA HIS A 66 -2.03 -3.03 -5.18
C HIS A 66 -0.64 -3.47 -5.61
N LEU A 67 -0.52 -4.41 -6.54
CA LEU A 67 0.78 -4.84 -7.05
C LEU A 67 1.52 -3.70 -7.75
N GLY A 68 0.84 -2.98 -8.63
CA GLY A 68 1.39 -1.84 -9.36
C GLY A 68 1.83 -0.70 -8.43
N ALA A 69 0.97 -0.32 -7.47
CA ALA A 69 1.28 0.67 -6.46
C ALA A 69 2.47 0.22 -5.59
N SER A 70 2.50 -1.05 -5.17
CA SER A 70 3.59 -1.57 -4.33
C SER A 70 4.94 -1.56 -5.03
N VAL A 71 5.00 -1.94 -6.32
CA VAL A 71 6.23 -1.85 -7.12
C VAL A 71 6.63 -0.38 -7.31
N SER A 72 5.67 0.51 -7.55
CA SER A 72 5.94 1.93 -7.74
C SER A 72 6.53 2.58 -6.48
N PHE A 73 5.96 2.28 -5.30
CA PHE A 73 6.48 2.75 -4.02
C PHE A 73 7.83 2.11 -3.68
N ALA A 74 8.03 0.83 -4.02
CA ALA A 74 9.32 0.17 -3.84
C ALA A 74 10.46 0.84 -4.61
N ALA A 75 10.18 1.42 -5.79
CA ALA A 75 11.18 2.12 -6.58
C ALA A 75 11.75 3.38 -5.88
N LEU A 76 11.02 3.93 -4.89
CA LEU A 76 11.46 5.09 -4.11
C LEU A 76 12.34 4.72 -2.91
N TYR A 77 12.41 3.44 -2.53
CA TYR A 77 13.21 3.03 -1.38
C TYR A 77 14.75 3.17 -1.61
N PRO A 78 15.34 2.72 -2.74
CA PRO A 78 16.79 2.86 -2.94
C PRO A 78 17.35 4.29 -2.87
N PRO A 79 16.72 5.35 -3.43
CA PRO A 79 17.19 6.70 -3.22
C PRO A 79 17.03 7.17 -1.75
N LEU A 80 15.94 6.80 -1.06
CA LEU A 80 15.78 7.10 0.37
C LEU A 80 16.87 6.45 1.22
N ARG A 81 17.17 5.17 0.96
CA ARG A 81 18.20 4.42 1.68
C ARG A 81 19.60 5.00 1.47
N ARG A 82 19.88 5.54 0.28
CA ARG A 82 21.12 6.28 -0.01
C ARG A 82 21.21 7.62 0.72
N ALA A 83 20.10 8.33 0.86
CA ALA A 83 20.05 9.60 1.55
C ALA A 83 20.19 9.45 3.08
N PHE A 84 19.71 8.32 3.63
CA PHE A 84 19.71 8.05 5.06
C PHE A 84 20.39 6.72 5.40
N PRO A 85 21.70 6.57 5.14
CA PRO A 85 22.35 5.26 5.17
C PRO A 85 22.53 4.65 6.57
N THR A 86 22.45 5.48 7.60
CA THR A 86 22.59 5.05 9.00
C THR A 86 21.26 4.74 9.67
N VAL A 87 20.14 5.02 9.01
CA VAL A 87 18.80 4.76 9.55
C VAL A 87 18.42 3.31 9.29
N SER A 88 17.92 2.62 10.32
CA SER A 88 17.44 1.25 10.19
C SER A 88 16.37 1.13 9.08
N PRO A 89 16.41 0.07 8.26
CA PRO A 89 15.40 -0.19 7.22
C PRO A 89 13.97 -0.20 7.75
N VAL A 90 13.76 -0.70 8.98
CA VAL A 90 12.44 -0.72 9.63
C VAL A 90 11.98 0.71 9.90
N VAL A 91 12.84 1.54 10.48
CA VAL A 91 12.51 2.95 10.77
C VAL A 91 12.25 3.72 9.48
N LEU A 92 13.10 3.55 8.47
CA LEU A 92 12.95 4.19 7.18
C LEU A 92 11.65 3.75 6.47
N GLY A 93 11.34 2.45 6.51
CA GLY A 93 10.09 1.90 6.00
C GLY A 93 8.86 2.42 6.74
N THR A 94 8.91 2.52 8.08
CA THR A 94 7.81 3.09 8.87
C THR A 94 7.57 4.56 8.57
N LEU A 95 8.62 5.37 8.49
CA LEU A 95 8.52 6.80 8.15
C LEU A 95 7.98 6.98 6.72
N TYR A 96 8.49 6.19 5.77
CA TYR A 96 8.03 6.23 4.39
C TYR A 96 6.55 5.83 4.28
N GLY A 97 6.15 4.71 4.89
CA GLY A 97 4.76 4.27 4.93
C GLY A 97 3.82 5.26 5.61
N THR A 98 4.27 5.90 6.70
CA THR A 98 3.52 6.97 7.35
C THR A 98 3.34 8.17 6.42
N GLY A 99 4.39 8.58 5.70
CA GLY A 99 4.31 9.64 4.70
C GLY A 99 3.34 9.29 3.57
N LEU A 100 3.38 8.05 3.06
CA LEU A 100 2.44 7.57 2.06
C LEU A 100 0.99 7.61 2.58
N TYR A 101 0.74 7.15 3.80
CA TYR A 101 -0.57 7.24 4.43
C TYR A 101 -1.06 8.70 4.52
N VAL A 102 -0.21 9.61 5.02
CA VAL A 102 -0.58 11.03 5.18
C VAL A 102 -0.91 11.66 3.83
N VAL A 103 -0.06 11.48 2.81
CA VAL A 103 -0.26 12.09 1.50
C VAL A 103 -1.45 11.48 0.78
N ASN A 104 -1.48 10.15 0.67
CA ASN A 104 -2.45 9.47 -0.18
C ASN A 104 -3.82 9.37 0.50
N ILE A 105 -3.85 9.04 1.79
CA ILE A 105 -5.10 8.68 2.49
C ILE A 105 -5.66 9.84 3.29
N ALA A 106 -4.83 10.49 4.10
CA ALA A 106 -5.31 11.64 4.87
C ALA A 106 -5.44 12.90 4.00
N GLY A 107 -4.67 13.00 2.91
CA GLY A 107 -4.62 14.16 2.02
C GLY A 107 -5.45 14.00 0.75
N ILE A 108 -5.01 13.16 -0.19
CA ILE A 108 -5.55 13.10 -1.55
C ILE A 108 -6.92 12.42 -1.62
N ALA A 109 -7.09 11.24 -0.99
CA ALA A 109 -8.33 10.47 -1.11
C ALA A 109 -9.60 11.23 -0.68
N PRO A 110 -9.61 12.03 0.40
CA PRO A 110 -10.76 12.85 0.78
C PRO A 110 -11.03 13.98 -0.22
N LEU A 111 -9.98 14.60 -0.76
CA LEU A 111 -10.11 15.67 -1.76
C LEU A 111 -10.73 15.17 -3.07
N LEU A 112 -10.53 13.89 -3.40
CA LEU A 112 -11.13 13.24 -4.56
C LEU A 112 -12.52 12.65 -4.26
N GLY A 113 -13.01 12.77 -3.03
CA GLY A 113 -14.29 12.18 -2.61
C GLY A 113 -14.28 10.66 -2.48
N ILE A 114 -13.09 10.03 -2.48
CA ILE A 114 -12.93 8.58 -2.32
C ILE A 114 -13.18 8.17 -0.85
N THR A 115 -12.88 9.06 0.09
CA THR A 115 -13.14 8.82 1.52
C THR A 115 -13.76 10.03 2.19
N GLU A 116 -14.39 9.79 3.33
CA GLU A 116 -14.96 10.80 4.24
C GLU A 116 -13.90 11.65 4.98
N GLY A 117 -12.61 11.32 4.85
CA GLY A 117 -11.52 11.93 5.61
C GLY A 117 -11.28 11.25 6.97
N GLU A 118 -10.02 11.27 7.41
CA GLU A 118 -9.58 10.52 8.59
C GLU A 118 -10.21 11.01 9.91
N PHE A 119 -10.55 12.30 9.98
CA PHE A 119 -11.24 12.86 11.14
C PHE A 119 -12.66 12.30 11.30
N ALA A 120 -13.41 12.22 10.20
CA ALA A 120 -14.77 11.67 10.19
C ALA A 120 -14.77 10.14 10.34
N ALA A 121 -13.80 9.46 9.73
CA ALA A 121 -13.59 8.03 9.82
C ALA A 121 -13.28 7.55 11.25
N GLY A 122 -12.70 8.42 12.08
CA GLY A 122 -12.35 8.13 13.47
C GLY A 122 -11.04 7.35 13.63
N PRO A 123 -10.54 7.24 14.87
CA PRO A 123 -9.17 6.77 15.14
C PRO A 123 -8.93 5.30 14.79
N LYS A 124 -9.97 4.45 14.87
CA LYS A 124 -9.86 3.02 14.53
C LYS A 124 -9.53 2.85 13.04
N LYS A 125 -10.38 3.39 12.16
CA LYS A 125 -10.21 3.29 10.71
C LYS A 125 -8.91 3.96 10.24
N ALA A 126 -8.52 5.05 10.91
CA ALA A 126 -7.23 5.69 10.67
C ALA A 126 -6.04 4.80 11.02
N ALA A 127 -6.08 4.15 12.18
CA ALA A 127 -5.04 3.21 12.59
C ALA A 127 -4.96 2.00 11.65
N GLU A 128 -6.09 1.47 11.18
CA GLU A 128 -6.14 0.38 10.20
C GLU A 128 -5.45 0.77 8.89
N ARG A 129 -5.85 1.91 8.30
CA ARG A 129 -5.28 2.44 7.05
C ARG A 129 -3.79 2.73 7.19
N TRP A 130 -3.37 3.38 8.27
CA TRP A 130 -1.96 3.67 8.56
C TRP A 130 -1.14 2.39 8.71
N SER A 131 -1.63 1.42 9.47
CA SER A 131 -0.92 0.16 9.75
C SER A 131 -0.62 -0.62 8.48
N LEU A 132 -1.55 -0.64 7.52
CA LEU A 132 -1.35 -1.29 6.22
C LEU A 132 -0.23 -0.62 5.41
N HIS A 133 -0.15 0.71 5.41
CA HIS A 133 0.92 1.43 4.71
C HIS A 133 2.29 1.20 5.36
N VAL A 134 2.34 1.15 6.69
CA VAL A 134 3.56 0.81 7.44
C VAL A 134 3.97 -0.63 7.14
N LEU A 135 3.04 -1.59 7.20
CA LEU A 135 3.31 -2.99 6.89
C LEU A 135 3.89 -3.15 5.49
N GLN A 136 3.25 -2.54 4.49
CA GLN A 136 3.69 -2.58 3.10
C GLN A 136 5.12 -2.03 2.97
N SER A 137 5.35 -0.84 3.52
CA SER A 137 6.62 -0.11 3.34
C SER A 137 7.78 -0.75 4.10
N VAL A 138 7.53 -1.30 5.30
CA VAL A 138 8.53 -2.07 6.06
C VAL A 138 8.85 -3.38 5.36
N THR A 139 7.83 -4.09 4.85
CA THR A 139 8.03 -5.32 4.07
C THR A 139 8.88 -5.06 2.83
N THR A 140 8.57 -3.98 2.10
CA THR A 140 9.37 -3.53 0.95
C THR A 140 10.81 -3.23 1.34
N ALA A 141 11.03 -2.43 2.38
CA ALA A 141 12.36 -2.05 2.84
C ALA A 141 13.21 -3.29 3.18
N LEU A 142 12.68 -4.16 4.05
CA LEU A 142 13.37 -5.39 4.47
C LEU A 142 13.65 -6.33 3.30
N ALA A 143 12.70 -6.48 2.37
CA ALA A 143 12.89 -7.33 1.21
C ALA A 143 13.95 -6.77 0.25
N ILE A 144 13.98 -5.46 0.01
CA ILE A 144 15.01 -4.84 -0.84
C ILE A 144 16.39 -5.00 -0.20
N GLU A 145 16.54 -4.69 1.09
CA GLU A 145 17.81 -4.86 1.83
C GLU A 145 18.30 -6.31 1.79
N ARG A 146 17.37 -7.27 1.78
CA ARG A 146 17.73 -8.70 1.76
C ARG A 146 18.08 -9.22 0.37
N LEU A 147 17.52 -8.64 -0.69
CA LEU A 147 17.62 -9.12 -2.06
C LEU A 147 18.64 -8.35 -2.90
N ALA A 148 18.87 -7.06 -2.63
CA ALA A 148 19.77 -6.23 -3.42
C ALA A 148 21.22 -6.40 -2.97
N ASP A 149 22.10 -6.88 -3.85
CA ASP A 149 23.53 -7.08 -3.52
C ASP A 149 24.34 -5.79 -3.74
N ASP A 150 23.78 -4.85 -4.49
CA ASP A 150 24.44 -3.58 -4.88
C ASP A 150 23.74 -2.35 -4.31
N LEU A 151 22.90 -2.54 -3.28
CA LEU A 151 22.35 -1.44 -2.49
C LEU A 151 23.43 -0.96 -1.50
N PRO A 152 23.78 0.33 -1.49
CA PRO A 152 24.84 0.87 -0.64
C PRO A 152 24.46 1.04 0.85
#